data_AF-A0A7R9YTM5-F1
#
_entry.id   AF-A0A7R9YTM5-F1
#
_cell.length_a   1.000
_cell.length_b   1.000
_cell.length_c   1.000
_cell.angle_alpha   90.00
_cell.angle_beta   90.00
_cell.angle_gamma   90.00
#
_symmetry.space_group_name_H-M   'P 1'
#
loop_
_entity.id
_entity.type
_entity.pdbx_description
1 polymer ?
#
loop_
_entity_poly.entity_id
_entity_poly.type
_entity_poly.pdbx_seq_one_letter_code
_entity_poly.pdbx_strand_id
1 'polypeptide(L)'
;MYRPVSDAEASKHWQFWYRHLETGCMHANKCATRARGGLCNFGSRISNKHIITGAVLPVLHLVLKSVDGSAYGRNSENKKRAPRAIRATTDDGRTVVGLNLHSKDADIIRAKLST
;
A
#
# COMPACT_ATOMS: atom_id res chain seq x y z
N MET A 1 -9.69 31.49 6.25
CA MET A 1 -9.54 32.35 5.06
C MET A 1 -8.30 31.90 4.31
N TYR A 2 -8.42 31.49 3.05
CA TYR A 2 -7.27 31.08 2.23
C TYR A 2 -6.57 32.34 1.68
N ARG A 3 -5.24 32.37 1.75
CA ARG A 3 -4.42 33.41 1.12
C ARG A 3 -3.59 32.76 0.02
N PRO A 4 -3.65 33.26 -1.23
CA PRO A 4 -2.75 32.78 -2.28
C PRO A 4 -1.32 33.13 -1.88
N VAL A 5 -0.42 32.18 -2.11
CA VAL A 5 1.02 32.33 -1.93
C VAL A 5 1.69 32.55 -3.28
N SER A 6 2.87 33.16 -3.30
CA SER A 6 3.66 33.29 -4.53
C SER A 6 4.07 31.91 -5.07
N ASP A 7 4.31 31.81 -6.38
CA ASP A 7 4.77 30.55 -7.00
C ASP A 7 6.09 30.05 -6.39
N ALA A 8 6.98 30.97 -6.03
CA ALA A 8 8.24 30.64 -5.37
C ALA A 8 8.03 29.98 -4.00
N GLU A 9 7.05 30.46 -3.23
CA GLU A 9 6.68 29.90 -1.93
C GLU A 9 5.92 28.58 -2.07
N ALA A 10 4.98 28.51 -3.02
CA ALA A 10 4.27 27.29 -3.38
C ALA A 10 5.24 26.16 -3.76
N SER A 11 6.26 26.47 -4.59
CA SER A 11 7.28 25.52 -5.01
C SER A 11 8.09 24.98 -3.82
N LYS A 12 8.44 25.82 -2.84
CA LYS A 12 9.16 25.38 -1.64
C LYS A 12 8.33 24.38 -0.82
N HIS A 13 7.05 24.69 -0.59
CA HIS A 13 6.14 23.78 0.12
C HIS A 13 5.93 22.47 -0.64
N TRP A 14 5.76 22.54 -1.96
CA TRP A 14 5.63 21.35 -2.80
C TRP A 14 6.87 20.46 -2.72
N GLN A 15 8.07 21.03 -2.88
CA GLN A 15 9.32 20.27 -2.80
C GLN A 15 9.52 19.65 -1.42
N PHE A 16 9.18 20.38 -0.35
CA PHE A 16 9.21 19.84 1.01
C PHE A 16 8.32 18.61 1.12
N TRP A 17 7.05 18.69 0.74
CA TRP A 17 6.13 17.56 0.84
C TRP A 17 6.52 16.41 -0.08
N TYR A 18 6.95 16.71 -1.31
CA TYR A 18 7.40 15.71 -2.26
C TYR A 18 8.58 14.88 -1.71
N ARG A 19 9.57 15.55 -1.11
CA ARG A 19 10.71 14.88 -0.47
C ARG A 19 10.31 14.18 0.83
N HIS A 20 9.52 14.85 1.68
CA HIS A 20 9.07 14.29 2.95
C HIS A 20 8.28 13.00 2.74
N LEU A 21 7.41 12.96 1.74
CA LEU A 21 6.54 11.81 1.46
C LEU A 21 7.24 10.67 0.72
N GLU A 22 8.52 10.80 0.37
CA GLU A 22 9.30 9.68 -0.14
C GLU A 22 9.47 8.58 0.90
N THR A 23 9.90 8.96 2.11
CA THR A 23 10.14 8.04 3.23
C THR A 23 9.28 8.35 4.44
N GLY A 24 8.49 9.42 4.43
CA GLY A 24 7.60 9.88 5.49
C GLY A 24 6.19 9.30 5.43
N CYS A 25 5.36 9.71 6.39
CA CYS A 25 3.92 9.44 6.37
C CYS A 25 3.16 10.69 6.82
N MET A 26 1.94 10.86 6.32
CA MET A 26 1.09 12.02 6.63
C MET A 26 0.66 12.10 8.11
N HIS A 27 0.82 11.03 8.88
CA HIS A 27 0.60 11.05 10.32
C HIS A 27 1.70 11.79 11.10
N ALA A 28 2.82 12.13 10.44
CA ALA A 28 3.96 12.84 11.01
C ALA A 28 4.40 12.25 12.37
N ASN A 29 4.60 13.10 13.38
CA ASN A 29 5.00 12.74 14.74
C ASN A 29 3.93 11.97 15.53
N LYS A 30 2.66 11.97 15.08
CA LYS A 30 1.55 11.25 15.73
C LYS A 30 1.37 9.83 15.19
N CYS A 31 2.28 9.35 14.34
CA CYS A 31 2.18 8.02 13.76
C CYS A 31 2.41 6.91 14.80
N ALA A 32 1.34 6.28 15.29
CA ALA A 32 1.43 5.17 16.23
C ALA A 32 2.26 3.99 15.70
N THR A 33 2.20 3.71 14.39
CA THR A 33 3.00 2.65 13.76
C THR A 33 4.50 2.94 13.84
N ARG A 34 4.93 4.18 13.53
CA ARG A 34 6.35 4.57 13.63
C ARG A 34 6.82 4.68 15.07
N ALA A 35 5.97 5.17 15.97
CA ALA A 35 6.26 5.23 17.40
C ALA A 35 6.57 3.85 18.00
N ARG A 36 6.00 2.79 17.43
CA ARG A 36 6.27 1.38 17.80
C ARG A 36 7.40 0.73 16.98
N GLY A 37 8.20 1.51 16.25
CA GLY A 37 9.28 1.02 15.40
C GLY A 37 8.83 0.38 14.07
N GLY A 38 7.55 0.47 13.73
CA GLY A 38 7.01 -0.06 12.48
C GLY A 38 7.16 0.89 11.29
N LEU A 39 7.14 0.32 10.08
CA LEU A 39 7.11 1.09 8.83
C LEU A 39 5.68 1.57 8.53
N CYS A 40 5.50 2.88 8.35
CA CYS A 40 4.24 3.48 7.89
C CYS A 40 4.49 4.27 6.60
N ASN A 41 3.76 3.91 5.54
CA ASN A 41 3.79 4.56 4.23
C ASN A 41 2.48 5.32 3.93
N PHE A 42 1.66 5.61 4.95
CA PHE A 42 0.39 6.29 4.75
C PHE A 42 0.61 7.70 4.18
N GLY A 43 0.01 7.96 3.02
CA GLY A 43 0.18 9.22 2.28
C GLY A 43 1.58 9.43 1.69
N SER A 44 2.43 8.38 1.67
CA SER A 44 3.70 8.43 0.95
C SER A 44 3.46 8.59 -0.55
N ARG A 45 4.39 9.26 -1.25
CA ARG A 45 4.37 9.37 -2.72
C ARG A 45 4.72 8.05 -3.41
N ILE A 46 5.37 7.13 -2.69
CA ILE A 46 5.71 5.80 -3.20
C ILE A 46 4.70 4.80 -2.64
N SER A 47 3.92 4.17 -3.52
CA SER A 47 2.98 3.12 -3.13
C SER A 47 3.53 1.76 -3.53
N ASN A 48 3.98 0.99 -2.54
CA ASN A 48 4.33 -0.41 -2.74
C ASN A 48 3.06 -1.23 -2.98
N LYS A 49 3.02 -1.99 -4.09
CA LYS A 49 1.93 -2.91 -4.42
C LYS A 49 2.44 -4.33 -4.24
N HIS A 50 1.64 -5.17 -3.59
CA HIS A 50 1.92 -6.60 -3.46
C HIS A 50 0.97 -7.33 -4.39
N ILE A 51 1.53 -7.91 -5.46
CA ILE A 51 0.75 -8.51 -6.53
C ILE A 51 0.99 -10.02 -6.52
N ILE A 52 -0.07 -10.80 -6.37
CA ILE A 52 -0.03 -12.24 -6.68
C ILE A 52 -0.44 -12.43 -8.13
N THR A 53 0.44 -13.04 -8.92
CA THR A 53 0.29 -13.22 -10.38
C THR A 53 0.40 -14.70 -10.74
N GLY A 54 0.16 -15.04 -12.01
CA GLY A 54 0.18 -16.43 -12.50
C GLY A 54 -1.20 -17.10 -12.42
N ALA A 55 -1.23 -18.43 -12.25
CA ALA A 55 -2.45 -19.20 -12.11
C ALA A 55 -3.11 -18.95 -10.72
N VAL A 56 -3.62 -17.74 -10.53
CA VAL A 56 -4.32 -17.33 -9.31
C VAL A 56 -5.61 -18.13 -9.12
N LEU A 57 -6.24 -18.58 -10.21
CA LEU A 57 -7.51 -19.33 -10.17
C LEU A 57 -7.45 -20.59 -9.28
N PRO A 58 -6.46 -21.49 -9.42
CA PRO A 58 -6.27 -22.64 -8.53
C PRO A 58 -6.26 -22.31 -7.03
N VAL A 59 -5.74 -21.13 -6.65
CA VAL A 59 -5.57 -20.72 -5.25
C VAL A 59 -6.50 -19.59 -4.85
N LEU A 60 -7.46 -19.21 -5.70
CA LEU A 60 -8.28 -18.02 -5.50
C LEU A 60 -9.09 -18.11 -4.21
N HIS A 61 -9.66 -19.28 -3.92
CA HIS A 61 -10.38 -19.51 -2.67
C HIS A 61 -9.48 -19.28 -1.44
N LEU A 62 -8.24 -19.81 -1.46
CA LEU A 62 -7.28 -19.64 -0.38
C LEU A 62 -6.88 -18.17 -0.22
N VAL A 63 -6.67 -17.44 -1.32
CA VAL A 63 -6.37 -16.01 -1.32
C VAL A 63 -7.52 -15.23 -0.68
N LEU A 64 -8.74 -15.41 -1.18
CA LEU A 64 -9.91 -14.68 -0.69
C LEU A 64 -10.19 -14.96 0.79
N LYS A 65 -10.14 -16.23 1.21
CA LYS A 65 -10.32 -16.63 2.61
C LYS A 65 -9.22 -16.07 3.51
N SER A 66 -7.97 -16.02 3.05
CA SER A 66 -6.85 -15.47 3.83
C SER A 66 -6.95 -13.96 3.98
N VAL A 67 -7.36 -13.26 2.92
CA VAL A 67 -7.58 -11.82 2.97
C VAL A 67 -8.74 -11.51 3.90
N ASP A 68 -9.88 -12.18 3.75
CA ASP A 68 -11.06 -11.93 4.58
C ASP A 68 -10.80 -12.23 6.07
N GLY A 69 -10.11 -13.34 6.39
CA GLY A 69 -9.78 -13.70 7.77
C GLY A 69 -8.71 -12.82 8.44
N SER A 70 -8.01 -11.97 7.68
CA SER A 70 -6.91 -11.16 8.21
C SER A 70 -7.40 -9.88 8.90
N ALA A 71 -6.75 -9.52 10.01
CA ALA A 71 -6.98 -8.26 10.73
C ALA A 71 -6.35 -7.04 10.02
N TYR A 72 -5.46 -7.26 9.06
CA TYR A 72 -4.74 -6.18 8.36
C TYR A 72 -5.58 -5.56 7.24
N GLY A 73 -5.34 -4.29 6.93
CA GLY A 73 -6.00 -3.59 5.81
C GLY A 73 -7.49 -3.28 6.01
N ARG A 74 -7.99 -3.40 7.25
CA ARG A 74 -9.36 -3.01 7.62
C ARG A 74 -9.45 -1.50 7.87
N ASN A 75 -10.59 -0.91 7.53
CA ASN A 75 -10.87 0.50 7.83
C ASN A 75 -11.39 0.69 9.27
N SER A 76 -11.73 1.92 9.63
CA SER A 76 -12.30 2.26 10.96
C SER A 76 -13.65 1.59 11.25
N GLU A 77 -14.37 1.14 10.23
CA GLU A 77 -15.62 0.38 10.35
C GLU A 77 -15.39 -1.13 10.38
N ASN A 78 -14.13 -1.57 10.56
CA ASN A 78 -13.71 -2.96 10.51
C ASN A 78 -14.02 -3.67 9.16
N LYS A 79 -14.29 -2.93 8.10
CA LYS A 79 -14.53 -3.45 6.74
C LYS A 79 -13.23 -3.60 5.99
N LYS A 80 -13.11 -4.67 5.22
CA LYS A 80 -11.96 -4.93 4.35
C LYS A 80 -12.37 -4.85 2.88
N ARG A 81 -11.54 -4.20 2.06
CA ARG A 81 -11.76 -4.19 0.61
C ARG A 81 -11.30 -5.54 0.04
N ALA A 82 -12.12 -6.12 -0.82
CA ALA A 82 -11.74 -7.30 -1.58
C ALA A 82 -10.48 -7.02 -2.45
N PRO A 83 -9.63 -8.03 -2.67
CA PRO A 83 -8.52 -7.93 -3.62
C PRO A 83 -9.01 -7.50 -4.98
N ARG A 84 -8.25 -6.64 -5.66
CA ARG A 84 -8.60 -6.14 -6.99
C ARG A 84 -7.56 -6.58 -7.99
N ALA A 85 -8.03 -6.97 -9.17
CA ALA A 85 -7.15 -7.18 -10.31
C ALA A 85 -6.49 -5.85 -10.68
N ILE A 86 -5.17 -5.86 -10.82
CA ILE A 86 -4.39 -4.73 -11.31
C ILE A 86 -3.42 -5.20 -12.39
N ARG A 87 -3.07 -4.27 -13.27
CA ARG A 87 -2.00 -4.41 -14.26
C ARG A 87 -0.85 -3.51 -13.84
N ALA A 88 0.35 -4.06 -13.77
CA ALA A 88 1.56 -3.32 -13.46
C ALA A 88 2.64 -3.62 -14.50
N THR A 89 3.52 -2.65 -14.73
CA THR A 89 4.72 -2.82 -15.55
C THR A 89 5.91 -2.96 -14.61
N THR A 90 6.69 -4.03 -14.76
CA THR A 90 7.92 -4.27 -14.01
C THR A 90 9.09 -3.47 -14.58
N ASP A 91 10.17 -3.37 -13.82
CA ASP A 91 11.36 -2.58 -14.22
C ASP A 91 12.04 -3.10 -15.50
N ASP A 92 11.85 -4.39 -15.83
CA ASP A 92 12.30 -5.02 -17.08
C ASP A 92 11.30 -4.84 -18.25
N GLY A 93 10.27 -4.01 -18.07
CA GLY A 93 9.27 -3.68 -19.10
C GLY A 93 8.17 -4.72 -19.28
N ARG A 94 8.16 -5.81 -18.50
CA ARG A 94 7.11 -6.83 -18.61
C ARG A 94 5.81 -6.33 -17.99
N THR A 95 4.70 -6.71 -18.61
CA THR A 95 3.37 -6.46 -18.04
C THR A 95 2.95 -7.64 -17.19
N VAL A 96 2.62 -7.39 -15.93
CA VAL A 96 2.06 -8.39 -15.01
C VAL A 96 0.61 -8.05 -14.68
N VAL A 97 -0.24 -9.07 -14.64
CA VAL A 97 -1.64 -8.97 -14.20
C VAL A 97 -1.82 -9.89 -13.01
N GLY A 98 -2.47 -9.38 -11.97
CA GLY A 98 -2.68 -10.15 -10.74
C GLY A 98 -3.57 -9.44 -9.73
N LEU A 99 -3.74 -10.05 -8.57
CA LEU A 99 -4.51 -9.46 -7.48
C LEU A 99 -3.61 -8.62 -6.58
N ASN A 100 -3.98 -7.37 -6.36
CA ASN A 100 -3.32 -6.51 -5.39
C ASN A 100 -3.78 -6.84 -3.97
N LEU A 101 -2.81 -7.01 -3.07
CA LEU A 101 -2.97 -7.41 -1.69
C LEU A 101 -2.36 -6.39 -0.74
N HIS A 102 -2.83 -6.40 0.51
CA HIS A 102 -2.08 -5.77 1.59
C HIS A 102 -0.79 -6.58 1.84
N SER A 103 0.31 -5.92 2.21
CA SER A 103 1.61 -6.56 2.42
C SER A 103 1.54 -7.78 3.34
N LYS A 104 0.92 -7.61 4.51
CA LYS A 104 0.71 -8.68 5.48
C LYS A 104 -0.19 -9.82 5.00
N ASP A 105 -1.13 -9.56 4.10
CA ASP A 105 -1.94 -10.64 3.50
C ASP A 105 -1.11 -11.45 2.51
N ALA A 106 -0.25 -10.79 1.74
CA ALA A 106 0.68 -11.45 0.83
C ALA A 106 1.67 -12.34 1.60
N ASP A 107 2.15 -11.91 2.77
CA ASP A 107 3.00 -12.72 3.66
C ASP A 107 2.27 -13.99 4.14
N ILE A 108 1.02 -13.84 4.60
CA ILE A 108 0.18 -14.97 5.04
C ILE A 108 -0.06 -15.97 3.90
N ILE A 109 -0.39 -15.47 2.72
CA ILE A 109 -0.65 -16.33 1.55
C ILE A 109 0.62 -17.05 1.12
N ARG A 110 1.76 -16.35 1.08
CA ARG A 110 3.05 -16.94 0.75
C ARG A 110 3.40 -18.10 1.70
N ALA A 111 3.20 -17.90 3.00
CA ALA A 111 3.44 -18.96 3.99
C ALA A 111 2.57 -20.20 3.77
N LYS A 112 1.33 -20.04 3.28
CA LYS A 112 0.40 -21.15 3.02
C LYS A 112 0.67 -21.90 1.71
N LEU A 113 1.30 -21.24 0.73
CA LEU A 113 1.60 -21.83 -0.58
C LEU A 113 2.93 -22.59 -0.59
N SER A 114 3.77 -22.40 0.43
CA SER A 114 5.05 -23.09 0.58
C SER A 114 4.94 -24.42 1.35
N THR A 115 3.72 -24.85 1.69
CA THR A 115 3.40 -26.06 2.46
C THR A 115 2.66 -27.04 1.58
#